data_AF-A0A2Z2GQR5-F1
#
_entry.id   AF-A0A2Z2GQR5-F1
#
_cell.length_a   1.000
_cell.length_b   1.000
_cell.length_c   1.000
_cell.angle_alpha   90.00
_cell.angle_beta   90.00
_cell.angle_gamma   90.00
#
_symmetry.space_group_name_H-M   'P 1'
#
loop_
_entity.id
_entity.type
_entity.pdbx_description
1 polymer ?
#
loop_
_entity_poly.entity_id
_entity_poly.type
_entity_poly.pdbx_seq_one_letter_code
_entity_poly.pdbx_strand_id
1 'polypeptide(L)'
;ETPAWYAPSMYNIVKQDGRDVHLVIKPDKNCVVNSGLGSIRGARIAEMSYSQQRNTQLQRLTDPLVWRYGQLQPTSWDDALELVARVTAAIINEQGEDGLFVSAYDHGGAGGGYENTWGTGK
;
A
#
# COMPACT_ATOMS: atom_id res chain seq x y z
N GLU A 1 -30.34 0.20 10.94
CA GLU A 1 -29.73 -0.61 9.86
C GLU A 1 -29.69 -2.09 10.21
N THR A 2 -30.08 -2.95 9.26
CA THR A 2 -30.05 -4.41 9.43
C THR A 2 -28.60 -4.93 9.40
N PRO A 3 -28.19 -5.82 10.32
CA PRO A 3 -26.82 -6.36 10.34
C PRO A 3 -26.49 -7.23 9.11
N ALA A 4 -27.50 -7.75 8.43
CA ALA A 4 -27.40 -8.65 7.28
C ALA A 4 -27.48 -7.90 5.92
N TRP A 5 -26.82 -6.75 5.80
CA TRP A 5 -26.71 -6.02 4.54
C TRP A 5 -25.32 -5.39 4.40
N TYR A 6 -24.83 -5.26 3.16
CA TYR A 6 -23.62 -4.52 2.79
C TYR A 6 -23.82 -3.85 1.42
N ALA A 7 -23.20 -2.69 1.24
CA ALA A 7 -23.22 -1.97 -0.03
C ALA A 7 -22.30 -2.65 -1.06
N PRO A 8 -22.52 -2.47 -2.37
CA PRO A 8 -21.61 -2.99 -3.40
C PRO A 8 -20.14 -2.56 -3.21
N SER A 9 -19.90 -1.35 -2.71
CA SER A 9 -18.56 -0.82 -2.43
C SER A 9 -17.81 -1.56 -1.31
N MET A 10 -18.55 -2.29 -0.48
CA MET A 10 -18.02 -3.12 0.61
C MET A 10 -17.61 -4.51 0.14
N TYR A 11 -17.82 -4.86 -1.15
CA TYR A 11 -17.52 -6.18 -1.72
C TYR A 11 -16.44 -6.13 -2.81
N ASN A 12 -15.54 -7.12 -2.83
CA ASN A 12 -14.62 -7.37 -3.93
C ASN A 12 -14.18 -8.84 -4.07
N ILE A 13 -13.38 -9.15 -5.10
CA ILE A 13 -12.64 -10.42 -5.22
C ILE A 13 -11.16 -10.08 -5.16
N VAL A 14 -10.42 -10.68 -4.24
CA VAL A 14 -8.99 -10.40 -4.01
C VAL A 14 -8.18 -11.69 -3.99
N LYS A 15 -6.85 -11.58 -4.08
CA LYS A 15 -5.95 -12.70 -3.88
C LYS A 15 -5.69 -12.92 -2.38
N GLN A 16 -5.87 -14.15 -1.92
CA GLN A 16 -5.40 -14.63 -0.62
C GLN A 16 -4.75 -16.01 -0.83
N ASP A 17 -3.51 -16.18 -0.37
CA ASP A 17 -2.74 -17.42 -0.53
C ASP A 17 -2.72 -17.94 -1.99
N GLY A 18 -2.59 -17.01 -2.95
CA GLY A 18 -2.58 -17.28 -4.39
C GLY A 18 -3.95 -17.54 -5.03
N ARG A 19 -5.02 -17.67 -4.24
CA ARG A 19 -6.38 -17.97 -4.72
C ARG A 19 -7.26 -16.73 -4.75
N ASP A 20 -8.22 -16.72 -5.66
CA ASP A 20 -9.25 -15.68 -5.68
C ASP A 20 -10.31 -15.98 -4.62
N VAL A 21 -10.57 -15.01 -3.76
CA VAL A 21 -11.56 -15.12 -2.68
C VAL A 21 -12.51 -13.93 -2.70
N HIS A 22 -13.77 -14.19 -2.39
CA HIS A 22 -14.76 -13.14 -2.15
C HIS A 22 -14.44 -12.44 -0.83
N LEU A 23 -14.44 -11.12 -0.85
CA LEU A 23 -14.13 -10.26 0.30
C LEU A 23 -15.29 -9.31 0.55
N VAL A 24 -15.74 -9.24 1.80
CA VAL A 24 -16.63 -8.17 2.29
C VAL A 24 -15.94 -7.45 3.45
N ILE A 25 -15.73 -6.14 3.31
CA ILE A 25 -15.25 -5.27 4.40
C ILE A 25 -16.41 -4.42 4.88
N LYS A 26 -16.94 -4.77 6.05
CA LYS A 26 -18.15 -4.18 6.62
C LYS A 26 -17.84 -3.57 8.00
N PRO A 27 -18.41 -2.39 8.34
CA PRO A 27 -18.23 -1.80 9.66
C PRO A 27 -18.76 -2.72 10.77
N ASP A 28 -17.98 -2.86 11.82
CA ASP A 28 -18.35 -3.60 13.02
C ASP A 28 -19.37 -2.80 13.85
N LYS A 29 -20.49 -3.44 14.18
CA LYS A 29 -21.56 -2.86 14.99
C LYS A 29 -21.20 -2.76 16.47
N ASN A 30 -20.31 -3.63 16.95
CA ASN A 30 -19.92 -3.68 18.35
C ASN A 30 -18.76 -2.73 18.68
N CYS A 31 -18.11 -2.16 17.67
CA CYS A 31 -17.04 -1.19 17.87
C CYS A 31 -17.59 0.11 18.47
N VAL A 32 -17.13 0.48 19.66
CA VAL A 32 -17.60 1.67 20.39
C VAL A 32 -17.28 2.99 19.68
N VAL A 33 -16.28 3.00 18.78
CA VAL A 33 -15.85 4.21 18.06
C VAL A 33 -16.89 4.63 17.02
N ASN A 34 -17.38 3.69 16.22
CA ASN A 34 -18.28 3.99 15.09
C ASN A 34 -19.66 3.36 15.25
N SER A 35 -19.88 2.43 16.18
CA SER A 35 -21.16 1.76 16.44
C SER A 35 -21.83 1.22 15.17
N GLY A 36 -21.03 0.67 14.24
CA GLY A 36 -21.51 0.16 12.94
C GLY A 36 -21.59 1.19 11.81
N LEU A 37 -21.32 2.46 12.06
CA LEU A 37 -21.30 3.48 11.00
C LEU A 37 -20.09 3.29 10.08
N GLY A 38 -20.33 3.32 8.77
CA GLY A 38 -19.29 3.34 7.74
C GLY A 38 -19.33 4.67 7.00
N SER A 39 -18.28 5.49 7.12
CA SER A 39 -18.18 6.71 6.31
C SER A 39 -18.05 6.38 4.81
N ILE A 40 -18.32 7.34 3.93
CA ILE A 40 -18.16 7.16 2.48
C ILE A 40 -16.74 6.72 2.07
N ARG A 41 -15.72 7.06 2.87
CA ARG A 41 -14.33 6.66 2.65
C ARG A 41 -14.05 5.24 3.17
N GLY A 42 -14.52 4.90 4.37
CA GLY A 42 -14.31 3.59 4.98
C GLY A 42 -15.16 2.48 4.34
N ALA A 43 -16.39 2.79 3.94
CA ALA A 43 -17.33 1.84 3.32
C ALA A 43 -16.95 1.41 1.90
N ARG A 44 -15.84 1.90 1.35
CA ARG A 44 -15.34 1.55 0.02
C ARG A 44 -13.94 0.93 0.02
N ILE A 45 -13.43 0.50 1.16
CA ILE A 45 -12.09 -0.13 1.24
C ILE A 45 -12.02 -1.37 0.33
N ALA A 46 -13.08 -2.18 0.26
CA ALA A 46 -13.10 -3.36 -0.61
C ALA A 46 -13.05 -2.97 -2.10
N GLU A 47 -13.88 -2.03 -2.55
CA GLU A 47 -13.83 -1.49 -3.92
C GLU A 47 -12.48 -0.87 -4.27
N MET A 48 -11.83 -0.23 -3.29
CA MET A 48 -10.48 0.34 -3.41
C MET A 48 -9.36 -0.68 -3.17
N SER A 49 -9.67 -1.97 -3.07
CA SER A 49 -8.67 -3.04 -3.04
C SER A 49 -8.32 -3.48 -4.45
N TYR A 50 -7.10 -3.97 -4.65
CA TYR A 50 -6.63 -4.46 -5.94
C TYR A 50 -7.34 -5.75 -6.35
N SER A 51 -7.92 -5.77 -7.55
CA SER A 51 -8.57 -6.95 -8.13
C SER A 51 -8.36 -7.00 -9.64
N GLN A 52 -7.79 -8.11 -10.14
CA GLN A 52 -7.75 -8.37 -11.58
C GLN A 52 -9.11 -8.89 -12.08
N GLN A 53 -9.80 -9.70 -11.27
CA GLN A 53 -11.09 -10.30 -11.61
C GLN A 53 -12.19 -9.26 -11.76
N ARG A 54 -12.11 -8.17 -10.99
CA ARG A 54 -13.07 -7.07 -11.02
C ARG A 54 -12.51 -5.77 -11.57
N ASN A 55 -11.27 -5.77 -12.08
CA ASN A 55 -10.58 -4.62 -12.66
C ASN A 55 -10.54 -3.37 -11.74
N THR A 56 -10.35 -3.56 -10.43
CA THR A 56 -10.25 -2.45 -9.48
C THR A 56 -8.79 -2.15 -9.11
N GLN A 57 -8.44 -0.86 -9.11
CA GLN A 57 -7.11 -0.34 -8.74
C GLN A 57 -5.94 -0.90 -9.57
N LEU A 58 -6.13 -1.11 -10.88
CA LEU A 58 -5.10 -1.65 -11.77
C LEU A 58 -3.85 -0.77 -11.88
N GLN A 59 -3.92 0.48 -11.43
CA GLN A 59 -2.77 1.39 -11.34
C GLN A 59 -1.81 1.08 -10.16
N ARG A 60 -2.13 0.12 -9.29
CA ARG A 60 -1.23 -0.26 -8.19
C ARG A 60 0.07 -0.82 -8.75
N LEU A 61 1.21 -0.33 -8.25
CA LEU A 61 2.53 -0.83 -8.63
C LEU A 61 2.68 -2.33 -8.33
N THR A 62 3.20 -3.08 -9.30
CA THR A 62 3.42 -4.54 -9.21
C THR A 62 4.89 -4.92 -9.26
N ASP A 63 5.71 -4.09 -9.89
CA ASP A 63 7.13 -4.37 -10.16
C ASP A 63 7.97 -3.14 -9.80
N PRO A 64 9.21 -3.33 -9.33
CA PRO A 64 10.20 -2.25 -9.26
C PRO A 64 10.40 -1.61 -10.63
N LEU A 65 10.51 -0.27 -10.66
CA LEU A 65 10.74 0.50 -11.88
C LEU A 65 12.07 1.26 -11.78
N VAL A 66 12.88 1.16 -12.83
CA VAL A 66 14.14 1.92 -12.97
C VAL A 66 14.08 2.79 -14.22
N TRP A 67 14.55 4.04 -14.11
CA TRP A 67 14.69 4.93 -15.25
C TRP A 67 15.91 4.52 -16.08
N ARG A 68 15.67 3.96 -17.28
CA ARG A 68 16.70 3.58 -18.24
C ARG A 68 16.15 3.59 -19.66
N TYR A 69 17.02 3.74 -20.65
CA TYR A 69 16.62 3.74 -22.07
C TYR A 69 15.53 4.79 -22.39
N GLY A 70 15.53 5.92 -21.67
CA GLY A 70 14.60 7.03 -21.88
C GLY A 70 13.22 6.89 -21.24
N GLN A 71 12.98 5.86 -20.41
CA GLN A 71 11.68 5.64 -19.75
C GLN A 71 11.81 4.83 -18.45
N LEU A 72 10.72 4.74 -17.67
CA LEU A 72 10.62 3.79 -16.56
C LEU A 72 10.44 2.38 -17.11
N GLN A 73 11.26 1.44 -16.66
CA GLN A 73 11.21 0.04 -17.08
C GLN A 73 11.10 -0.89 -15.87
N PRO A 74 10.23 -1.92 -15.93
CA PRO A 74 10.15 -2.92 -14.89
C PRO A 74 11.45 -3.71 -14.78
N THR A 75 11.80 -4.11 -13.56
CA THR A 75 12.99 -4.91 -13.27
C THR A 75 12.82 -5.75 -12.00
N SER A 76 13.82 -6.57 -11.64
CA SER A 76 13.80 -7.38 -10.43
C SER A 76 14.06 -6.54 -9.17
N TRP A 77 13.71 -7.09 -8.01
CA TRP A 77 14.06 -6.49 -6.72
C TRP A 77 15.57 -6.34 -6.55
N ASP A 78 16.34 -7.35 -6.93
CA ASP A 78 17.80 -7.32 -6.80
C ASP A 78 18.42 -6.17 -7.62
N ASP A 79 18.02 -5.99 -8.89
CA ASP A 79 18.52 -4.91 -9.76
C ASP A 79 18.17 -3.53 -9.19
N ALA A 80 16.91 -3.33 -8.79
CA ALA A 80 16.45 -2.06 -8.24
C ALA A 80 17.13 -1.71 -6.91
N LEU A 81 17.21 -2.66 -5.98
CA LEU A 81 17.83 -2.44 -4.67
C LEU A 81 19.35 -2.26 -4.77
N GLU A 82 20.01 -2.99 -5.67
CA GLU A 82 21.45 -2.82 -5.92
C GLU A 82 21.77 -1.41 -6.42
N LEU A 83 20.97 -0.89 -7.37
CA LEU A 83 21.15 0.47 -7.88
C LEU A 83 20.97 1.51 -6.78
N VAL A 84 19.88 1.41 -6.00
CA VAL A 84 19.60 2.34 -4.88
C VAL A 84 20.75 2.29 -3.87
N ALA A 85 21.15 1.10 -3.42
CA ALA A 85 22.20 0.95 -2.42
C ALA A 85 23.55 1.51 -2.89
N ARG A 86 23.95 1.25 -4.14
CA ARG A 86 25.22 1.75 -4.69
C ARG A 86 25.27 3.26 -4.79
N VAL A 87 24.21 3.88 -5.33
CA VAL A 87 24.16 5.34 -5.47
C VAL A 87 24.10 6.01 -4.10
N THR A 88 23.23 5.53 -3.20
CA THR A 88 23.13 6.07 -1.84
C THR A 88 24.46 5.95 -1.08
N ALA A 89 25.11 4.79 -1.10
CA ALA A 89 26.41 4.61 -0.44
C ALA A 89 27.50 5.49 -1.04
N ALA A 90 27.54 5.68 -2.36
CA ALA A 90 28.48 6.59 -2.99
C ALA A 90 28.30 8.04 -2.52
N ILE A 91 27.05 8.52 -2.44
CA ILE A 91 26.75 9.87 -1.94
C ILE A 91 27.17 10.03 -0.48
N ILE A 92 26.86 9.05 0.38
CA ILE A 92 27.29 9.09 1.80
C ILE A 92 28.82 9.13 1.90
N ASN A 93 29.52 8.33 1.10
CA ASN A 93 30.98 8.29 1.12
C ASN A 93 31.63 9.62 0.68
N GLU A 94 31.02 10.34 -0.26
CA GLU A 94 31.57 11.59 -0.82
C GLU A 94 31.13 12.83 -0.03
N GLN A 95 29.89 12.86 0.45
CA GLN A 95 29.23 14.06 1.00
C GLN A 95 28.85 13.93 2.47
N GLY A 96 29.04 12.75 3.08
CA GLY A 96 28.52 12.42 4.40
C GLY A 96 27.01 12.14 4.39
N GLU A 97 26.45 11.82 5.55
CA GLU A 97 25.02 11.50 5.68
C GLU A 97 24.11 12.71 5.37
N ASP A 98 24.59 13.94 5.59
CA ASP A 98 23.86 15.17 5.25
C ASP A 98 23.61 15.33 3.73
N GLY A 99 24.34 14.57 2.89
CA GLY A 99 24.08 14.48 1.45
C GLY A 99 22.88 13.58 1.10
N LEU A 100 22.40 12.75 2.03
CA LEU A 100 21.24 11.90 1.87
C LEU A 100 19.98 12.56 2.43
N PHE A 101 18.99 12.77 1.57
CA PHE A 101 17.70 13.33 1.97
C PHE A 101 16.65 12.23 2.13
N VAL A 102 15.93 12.28 3.25
CA VAL A 102 14.82 11.36 3.54
C VAL A 102 13.56 12.17 3.82
N SER A 103 12.53 11.95 3.00
CA SER A 103 11.16 12.35 3.29
C SER A 103 10.35 11.09 3.59
N ALA A 104 9.83 10.98 4.81
CA ALA A 104 9.11 9.81 5.27
C ALA A 104 7.84 10.23 6.02
N TYR A 105 6.82 9.38 5.93
CA TYR A 105 5.62 9.48 6.77
C TYR A 105 5.98 9.19 8.24
N ASP A 106 5.22 9.79 9.16
CA ASP A 106 5.33 9.60 10.61
C ASP A 106 3.97 9.34 11.27
N HIS A 107 2.95 9.01 10.48
CA HIS A 107 1.56 8.84 10.92
C HIS A 107 1.17 7.36 11.09
N GLY A 108 -0.01 7.13 11.69
CA GLY A 108 -0.65 5.81 11.76
C GLY A 108 -1.45 5.44 10.50
N GLY A 109 -2.06 4.25 10.48
CA GLY A 109 -2.96 3.82 9.40
C GLY A 109 -2.26 3.39 8.10
N ALA A 110 -2.99 3.36 6.99
CA ALA A 110 -2.46 2.91 5.70
C ALA A 110 -1.32 3.84 5.21
N GLY A 111 -0.18 3.24 4.84
CA GLY A 111 1.03 3.99 4.49
C GLY A 111 1.83 4.48 5.71
N GLY A 112 1.51 4.03 6.92
CA GLY A 112 2.20 4.33 8.16
C GLY A 112 2.08 3.20 9.16
N GLY A 113 1.91 3.52 10.44
CA GLY A 113 1.77 2.55 11.53
C GLY A 113 3.10 2.13 12.16
N TYR A 114 3.02 1.50 13.33
CA TYR A 114 4.17 1.21 14.19
C TYR A 114 5.25 0.40 13.48
N GLU A 115 4.85 -0.61 12.71
CA GLU A 115 5.74 -1.52 12.01
C GLU A 115 6.61 -0.76 11.00
N ASN A 116 5.99 0.17 10.28
CA ASN A 116 6.60 0.89 9.19
C ASN A 116 7.42 2.08 9.68
N THR A 117 6.91 2.86 10.63
CA THR A 117 7.67 4.00 11.21
C THR A 117 8.92 3.49 11.92
N TRP A 118 8.81 2.37 12.66
CA TRP A 118 9.99 1.72 13.23
C TRP A 118 11.00 1.31 12.15
N GLY A 119 10.53 0.68 11.06
CA GLY A 119 11.39 0.25 9.96
C GLY A 119 12.10 1.39 9.23
N THR A 120 11.47 2.57 9.15
CA THR A 120 12.07 3.77 8.54
C THR A 120 12.85 4.65 9.53
N GLY A 121 12.86 4.30 10.82
CA GLY A 121 13.56 5.05 11.86
C GLY A 121 12.85 6.35 12.28
N LYS A 122 11.51 6.36 12.22
CA LYS A 122 10.65 7.47 12.66
C LYS A 122 9.93 7.17 13.96
#